data_AF-A0A1A0TLA2-F1
#
_entry.id   AF-A0A1A0TLA2-F1
#
_cell.length_a   1.000
_cell.length_b   1.000
_cell.length_c   1.000
_cell.angle_alpha   90.00
_cell.angle_beta   90.00
_cell.angle_gamma   90.00
#
_symmetry.space_group_name_H-M   'P 1'
#
loop_
_entity.id
_entity.type
_entity.pdbx_description
1 polymer ?
#
loop_
_entity_poly.entity_id
_entity_poly.type
_entity_poly.pdbx_seq_one_letter_code
_entity_poly.pdbx_strand_id
1 'polypeptide(L)'
;MSSAAVPLVSRVSPKDRLEVLFDEFAELSGQRNAIDGRLIDIIAEIDRDELWGMTGARSVEALVAWKTGVTPRNAEVMVTVARRA
;
A
#
# COMPACT_ATOMS: atom_id res chain seq x y z
N MET A 1 25.71 38.73 34.41
CA MET A 1 25.79 37.41 33.77
C MET A 1 24.38 36.84 33.75
N SER A 2 23.73 36.84 32.58
CA SER A 2 22.34 36.43 32.41
C SER A 2 22.27 34.90 32.38
N SER A 3 21.49 34.30 33.28
CA SER A 3 21.26 32.85 33.29
C SER A 3 20.27 32.49 32.18
N ALA A 4 20.72 31.79 31.15
CA ALA A 4 19.83 31.26 30.12
C ALA A 4 19.06 30.07 30.71
N ALA A 5 17.75 30.22 30.86
CA ALA A 5 16.87 29.10 31.19
C ALA A 5 16.94 28.08 30.05
N VAL A 6 17.38 26.87 30.36
CA VAL A 6 17.29 25.74 29.43
C VAL A 6 15.81 25.48 29.19
N PRO A 7 15.32 25.42 27.93
CA PRO A 7 13.94 25.08 27.70
C PRO A 7 13.70 23.68 28.25
N LEU A 8 12.71 23.53 29.13
CA LEU A 8 12.19 22.21 29.47
C LEU A 8 11.65 21.63 28.17
N VAL A 9 12.37 20.65 27.59
CA VAL A 9 11.83 19.81 26.54
C VAL A 9 10.63 19.11 27.16
N SER A 10 9.43 19.58 26.84
CA SER A 10 8.20 18.91 27.22
C SER A 10 8.29 17.50 26.65
N ARG A 11 8.36 16.49 27.53
CA ARG A 11 8.32 15.09 27.09
C ARG A 11 6.98 14.91 26.38
N VAL A 12 7.04 14.69 25.07
CA VAL A 12 5.87 14.35 24.24
C VAL A 12 5.15 13.21 24.94
N SER A 13 3.88 13.39 25.26
CA SER A 13 3.15 12.34 25.96
C SER A 13 2.95 11.15 25.01
N PRO A 14 2.77 9.92 25.51
CA PRO A 14 2.44 8.78 24.65
C PRO A 14 1.22 9.02 23.76
N LYS A 15 0.26 9.84 24.23
CA LYS A 15 -0.91 10.24 23.46
C LYS A 15 -0.53 11.14 22.28
N ASP A 16 0.26 12.18 22.51
CA ASP A 16 0.69 13.09 21.45
C ASP A 16 1.54 12.35 20.40
N ARG A 17 2.35 11.37 20.82
CA ARG A 17 3.11 10.52 19.88
C ARG A 17 2.19 9.62 19.05
N LEU A 18 1.12 9.10 19.63
CA LEU A 18 0.15 8.28 18.92
C LEU A 18 -0.60 9.08 17.86
N GLU A 19 -0.96 10.33 18.15
CA GLU A 19 -1.60 11.23 17.17
C GLU A 19 -0.71 11.43 15.93
N VAL A 20 0.59 11.73 16.13
CA VAL A 20 1.54 11.84 15.01
C VAL A 20 1.67 10.54 14.20
N LEU A 21 1.66 9.38 14.87
CA LEU A 21 1.72 8.08 14.18
C LEU A 21 0.44 7.79 13.39
N PHE A 22 -0.72 8.27 13.85
CA PHE A 22 -1.98 8.14 13.11
C PHE A 22 -2.02 9.02 11.86
N ASP A 23 -1.48 10.23 11.94
CA ASP A 23 -1.33 11.09 10.76
C ASP A 23 -0.42 10.43 9.72
N GLU A 24 0.71 9.84 10.17
CA GLU A 24 1.61 9.09 9.30
C GLU A 24 0.92 7.85 8.70
N PHE A 25 0.13 7.10 9.49
CA PHE A 25 -0.66 5.99 8.98
C PHE A 25 -1.68 6.42 7.94
N ALA A 26 -2.35 7.56 8.13
CA ALA A 26 -3.35 8.06 7.20
C ALA A 26 -2.71 8.41 5.86
N GLU A 27 -1.57 9.11 5.88
CA GLU A 27 -0.81 9.45 4.67
C GLU A 27 -0.36 8.20 3.92
N LEU A 28 0.31 7.26 4.61
CA LEU A 28 0.78 6.01 4.01
C LEU A 28 -0.37 5.14 3.49
N SER A 29 -1.52 5.14 4.18
CA SER A 29 -2.71 4.42 3.71
C SER A 29 -3.30 5.06 2.45
N GLY A 30 -3.30 6.39 2.36
CA GLY A 30 -3.71 7.10 1.15
C GLY A 30 -2.82 6.74 -0.03
N GLN A 31 -1.50 6.74 0.18
CA GLN A 31 -0.53 6.33 -0.84
C GLN A 31 -0.70 4.88 -1.25
N ARG A 32 -0.87 3.96 -0.29
CA ARG A 32 -1.12 2.54 -0.57
C ARG A 32 -2.38 2.35 -1.39
N ASN A 33 -3.48 3.03 -1.03
CA ASN A 33 -4.74 2.91 -1.76
C ASN A 33 -4.64 3.44 -3.20
N ALA A 34 -3.89 4.53 -3.41
CA ALA A 34 -3.63 5.06 -4.75
C ALA A 34 -2.77 4.09 -5.59
N ILE A 35 -1.76 3.47 -4.97
CA ILE A 35 -0.94 2.42 -5.61
C ILE A 35 -1.82 1.21 -5.96
N ASP A 36 -2.63 0.74 -5.02
CA ASP A 36 -3.52 -0.41 -5.23
C ASP A 36 -4.50 -0.14 -6.38
N GLY A 37 -5.11 1.04 -6.45
CA GLY A 37 -5.97 1.44 -7.58
C GLY A 37 -5.25 1.34 -8.92
N ARG A 38 -4.03 1.88 -9.00
CA ARG A 38 -3.23 1.79 -10.24
C ARG A 38 -2.82 0.36 -10.58
N LEU A 39 -2.52 -0.47 -9.58
CA LEU A 39 -2.24 -1.89 -9.79
C LEU A 39 -3.47 -2.61 -10.34
N ILE A 40 -4.67 -2.31 -9.85
CA ILE A 40 -5.92 -2.88 -10.36
C ILE A 40 -6.11 -2.56 -11.84
N ASP A 41 -5.88 -1.32 -12.27
CA ASP A 41 -5.99 -0.93 -13.69
C ASP A 41 -4.99 -1.72 -14.57
N ILE A 42 -3.75 -1.87 -14.11
CA ILE A 42 -2.72 -2.65 -14.80
C ILE A 42 -3.12 -4.13 -14.89
N ILE A 43 -3.65 -4.69 -13.80
CA ILE A 43 -4.09 -6.09 -13.77
C ILE A 43 -5.27 -6.29 -14.72
N ALA A 44 -6.21 -5.34 -14.79
CA ALA A 44 -7.36 -5.40 -15.69
C ALA A 44 -6.93 -5.41 -17.16
N GLU A 45 -5.95 -4.59 -17.54
CA GLU A 45 -5.37 -4.61 -18.88
C GLU A 45 -4.68 -5.96 -19.18
N ILE A 46 -3.85 -6.45 -18.26
CA ILE A 46 -3.15 -7.74 -18.42
C ILE A 46 -4.13 -8.92 -18.58
N ASP A 47 -5.21 -8.97 -17.80
CA ASP A 47 -6.20 -10.05 -17.85
C ASP A 47 -7.06 -9.96 -19.12
N ARG A 48 -7.56 -8.76 -19.45
CA ARG A 48 -8.41 -8.53 -20.64
C ARG A 48 -7.69 -8.84 -21.95
N ASP A 49 -6.43 -8.41 -22.06
CA ASP A 49 -5.65 -8.55 -23.29
C ASP A 49 -4.82 -9.85 -23.28
N GLU A 50 -5.07 -10.74 -22.30
CA GLU A 50 -4.42 -12.05 -22.10
C GLU A 50 -2.88 -12.02 -22.06
N LEU A 51 -2.30 -10.86 -21.70
CA LEU A 51 -0.85 -10.60 -21.77
C LEU A 51 -0.05 -11.47 -20.80
N TRP A 52 -0.68 -11.95 -19.72
CA TRP A 52 -0.05 -12.83 -18.74
C TRP A 52 0.43 -14.16 -19.35
N GLY A 53 -0.17 -14.60 -20.48
CA GLY A 53 0.27 -15.81 -21.19
C GLY A 53 1.73 -15.74 -21.66
N MET A 54 2.26 -14.53 -21.86
CA MET A 54 3.66 -14.30 -22.27
C MET A 54 4.67 -14.49 -21.13
N THR A 55 4.21 -14.56 -19.87
CA THR A 55 5.11 -14.60 -18.70
C THR A 55 5.40 -16.01 -18.21
N GLY A 56 4.72 -17.04 -18.74
CA GLY A 56 4.78 -18.41 -18.23
C GLY A 56 4.10 -18.61 -16.86
N ALA A 57 3.31 -17.63 -16.39
CA ALA A 57 2.52 -17.80 -15.19
C ALA A 57 1.37 -18.79 -15.47
N ARG A 58 0.97 -19.55 -14.45
CA ARG A 58 -0.14 -20.52 -14.55
C ARG A 58 -1.54 -19.89 -14.51
N SER A 59 -1.64 -18.65 -14.04
CA SER A 59 -2.85 -17.82 -14.03
C SER A 59 -2.49 -16.36 -13.74
N VAL A 60 -3.45 -15.44 -13.93
CA VAL A 60 -3.27 -14.01 -13.58
C VAL A 60 -3.05 -13.83 -12.09
N GLU A 61 -3.77 -14.56 -11.24
CA GLU A 61 -3.61 -14.51 -9.78
C GLU A 61 -2.19 -14.93 -9.37
N ALA A 62 -1.62 -15.95 -10.03
CA ALA A 62 -0.25 -16.39 -9.80
C ALA A 62 0.78 -15.33 -10.27
N LEU A 63 0.53 -14.67 -11.40
CA LEU A 63 1.35 -13.56 -11.87
C LEU A 63 1.32 -12.38 -10.89
N VAL A 64 0.12 -12.00 -10.42
CA VAL A 64 -0.07 -10.89 -9.47
C VAL A 64 0.64 -11.19 -8.16
N ALA A 65 0.40 -12.36 -7.56
CA ALA A 65 1.08 -12.78 -6.32
C ALA A 65 2.61 -12.71 -6.46
N TRP A 66 3.15 -13.17 -7.60
CA TRP A 66 4.59 -13.09 -7.87
C TRP A 66 5.09 -11.65 -8.00
N LYS A 67 4.42 -10.80 -8.78
CA LYS A 67 4.90 -9.45 -9.08
C LYS A 67 4.73 -8.46 -7.94
N THR A 68 3.71 -8.62 -7.11
CA THR A 68 3.41 -7.69 -6.01
C THR A 68 3.83 -8.22 -4.64
N GLY A 69 4.19 -9.51 -4.53
CA GLY A 69 4.61 -10.14 -3.27
C GLY A 69 3.47 -10.33 -2.27
N VAL A 70 2.21 -10.15 -2.68
CA VAL A 70 1.05 -10.39 -1.83
C VAL A 70 0.74 -11.88 -1.70
N THR A 71 -0.03 -12.24 -0.67
CA THR A 71 -0.49 -13.62 -0.51
C THR A 71 -1.38 -14.04 -1.68
N PRO A 72 -1.47 -15.36 -2.01
CA PRO A 72 -2.36 -15.84 -3.07
C PRO A 72 -3.80 -15.37 -2.91
N ARG A 73 -4.34 -15.41 -1.68
CA ARG A 73 -5.69 -14.89 -1.38
C ARG A 73 -5.83 -13.40 -1.71
N ASN A 74 -4.84 -12.58 -1.41
CA ASN A 74 -4.91 -11.15 -1.74
C ASN A 74 -4.82 -10.93 -3.25
N ALA A 75 -3.99 -11.71 -3.96
CA ALA A 75 -3.93 -11.65 -5.41
C ALA A 75 -5.27 -12.04 -6.06
N GLU A 76 -5.95 -13.08 -5.55
CA GLU A 76 -7.30 -13.45 -5.97
C GLU A 76 -8.29 -12.29 -5.80
N VAL A 77 -8.24 -11.59 -4.66
CA VAL A 77 -9.09 -10.42 -4.42
C VAL A 77 -8.78 -9.29 -5.40
N MET A 78 -7.50 -8.98 -5.61
CA MET A 78 -7.10 -7.94 -6.57
C MET A 78 -7.58 -8.26 -7.98
N VAL A 79 -7.36 -9.49 -8.48
CA VAL A 79 -7.85 -9.91 -9.79
C VAL A 79 -9.38 -9.88 -9.86
N THR A 80 -10.07 -10.28 -8.79
CA THR A 80 -11.54 -10.21 -8.72
C THR A 80 -12.05 -8.77 -8.82
N VAL A 81 -11.35 -7.81 -8.22
CA VAL A 81 -11.69 -6.38 -8.32
C VAL A 81 -11.38 -5.86 -9.73
N ALA A 82 -10.22 -6.20 -10.29
CA ALA A 82 -9.82 -5.80 -11.65
C ALA A 82 -10.82 -6.25 -12.72
N ARG A 83 -11.38 -7.46 -12.60
CA ARG A 83 -12.41 -7.98 -13.51
C ARG A 83 -13.77 -7.25 -13.43
N ARG A 84 -13.96 -6.37 -12.44
CA ARG A 84 -15.20 -5.61 -12.24
C ARG A 84 -15.07 -4.13 -12.65
N ALA A 85 -13.85 -3.66 -12.86
CA ALA A 85 -13.54 -2.30 -13.32
C ALA A 85 -13.79 -2.18 -14.82
#